data_AF-A0A8T3P9M7-F1
#
_entry.id   AF-A0A8T3P9M7-F1
#
_cell.length_a   1.000
_cell.length_b   1.000
_cell.length_c   1.000
_cell.angle_alpha   90.00
_cell.angle_beta   90.00
_cell.angle_gamma   90.00
#
_symmetry.space_group_name_H-M   'P 1'
#
loop_
_entity.id
_entity.type
_entity.pdbx_description
1 polymer ?
#
loop_
_entity_poly.entity_id
_entity_poly.type
_entity_poly.pdbx_seq_one_letter_code
_entity_poly.pdbx_strand_id
1 'polypeptide(L)'
;MHSSLIGKIEKANRYARETDRISFDQLSVTFRGDNDTHRVTLDADHWHCNCHYFETWSSCVHILTLQKVLGQMLPESAQTSLFAPPVAVTADASTAG
;
A
#
# COMPACT_ATOMS: atom_id res chain seq x y z
N MET A 1 6.40 26.37 -31.14
CA MET A 1 6.04 26.53 -29.71
C MET A 1 5.22 25.35 -29.12
N HIS A 2 4.80 24.34 -29.90
CA HIS A 2 4.17 23.11 -29.36
C HIS A 2 5.17 22.02 -28.90
N SER A 3 6.46 22.19 -29.21
CA SER A 3 7.51 21.22 -28.88
C SER A 3 7.69 20.99 -27.38
N SER A 4 7.43 22.01 -26.54
CA SER A 4 7.54 21.89 -25.09
C SER A 4 6.42 21.05 -24.46
N LEU A 5 5.23 21.00 -25.07
CA LEU A 5 4.12 20.16 -24.62
C LEU A 5 4.31 18.71 -25.03
N ILE A 6 4.72 18.48 -26.29
CA ILE A 6 5.03 17.13 -26.80
C ILE A 6 6.11 16.48 -25.93
N GLY A 7 7.22 17.18 -25.67
CA GLY A 7 8.28 16.65 -24.82
C GLY A 7 7.84 16.40 -23.36
N LYS A 8 6.88 17.16 -22.82
CA LYS A 8 6.32 16.91 -21.48
C LYS A 8 5.45 15.64 -21.47
N ILE A 9 4.64 15.43 -22.51
CA ILE A 9 3.80 14.23 -22.65
C ILE A 9 4.68 12.97 -22.80
N GLU A 10 5.74 13.03 -23.61
CA GLU A 10 6.70 11.93 -23.75
C GLU A 10 7.38 11.59 -22.42
N LYS A 11 7.82 12.61 -21.67
CA LYS A 11 8.40 12.43 -20.33
C LYS A 11 7.39 11.81 -19.36
N ALA A 12 6.15 12.29 -19.32
CA ALA A 12 5.11 11.74 -18.45
C ALA A 12 4.83 10.26 -18.76
N ASN A 13 4.74 9.91 -20.04
CA ASN A 13 4.58 8.52 -20.49
C ASN A 13 5.76 7.64 -20.05
N ARG A 14 6.99 8.13 -20.16
CA ARG A 14 8.17 7.40 -19.68
C ARG A 14 8.14 7.22 -18.16
N TYR A 15 7.88 8.29 -17.40
CA TYR A 15 7.86 8.24 -15.94
C TYR A 15 6.77 7.31 -15.38
N ALA A 16 5.62 7.19 -16.06
CA ALA A 16 4.58 6.24 -15.69
C ALA A 16 5.02 4.76 -15.74
N ARG A 17 6.13 4.44 -16.43
CA ARG A 17 6.71 3.09 -16.53
C ARG A 17 7.94 2.90 -15.63
N GLU A 18 8.53 3.98 -15.15
CA GLU A 18 9.71 4.00 -14.27
C GLU A 18 9.23 4.14 -12.81
N THR A 19 8.60 3.07 -12.29
CA THR A 19 7.90 3.10 -10.99
C THR A 19 8.85 3.32 -9.80
N ASP A 20 10.14 3.05 -9.95
CA ASP A 20 11.20 3.38 -8.98
C ASP A 20 11.32 4.88 -8.68
N ARG A 21 10.73 5.73 -9.53
CA ARG A 21 10.69 7.18 -9.32
C ARG A 21 9.53 7.66 -8.45
N ILE A 22 8.59 6.79 -8.11
CA ILE A 22 7.32 7.14 -7.48
C ILE A 22 7.31 6.54 -6.08
N SER A 23 6.95 7.37 -5.10
CA SER A 23 6.84 7.01 -3.69
C SER A 23 5.46 7.42 -3.18
N PHE A 24 4.78 6.52 -2.47
CA PHE A 24 3.52 6.80 -1.80
C PHE A 24 3.73 6.77 -0.28
N ASP A 25 3.77 7.95 0.34
CA ASP A 25 3.89 8.06 1.79
C ASP A 25 2.55 7.84 2.49
N GLN A 26 1.46 8.33 1.88
CA GLN A 26 0.11 8.20 2.37
C GLN A 26 -0.87 8.05 1.21
N LEU A 27 -1.97 7.35 1.44
CA LEU A 27 -3.06 7.24 0.47
C LEU A 27 -4.42 7.07 1.13
N SER A 28 -5.45 7.39 0.35
CA SER A 28 -6.84 7.30 0.76
C SER A 28 -7.68 6.87 -0.45
N VAL A 29 -7.97 5.57 -0.58
CA VAL A 29 -8.68 4.99 -1.74
C VAL A 29 -10.03 4.38 -1.37
N THR A 30 -11.03 4.66 -2.22
CA THR A 30 -12.36 4.07 -2.11
C THR A 30 -12.36 2.82 -2.98
N PHE A 31 -12.38 1.67 -2.33
CA PHE A 31 -12.22 0.37 -2.96
C PHE A 31 -13.61 -0.25 -3.14
N ARG A 32 -14.03 -0.46 -4.39
CA ARG A 32 -15.27 -1.19 -4.67
C ARG A 32 -14.98 -2.69 -4.67
N GLY A 33 -15.42 -3.38 -3.64
CA GLY A 33 -15.42 -4.83 -3.58
C GLY A 33 -16.67 -5.41 -4.25
N ASP A 34 -16.80 -6.73 -4.20
CA ASP A 34 -17.94 -7.45 -4.78
C ASP A 34 -19.26 -7.11 -4.07
N ASN A 35 -19.21 -6.96 -2.74
CA ASN A 35 -20.39 -6.79 -1.90
C ASN A 35 -20.61 -5.36 -1.41
N ASP A 36 -19.53 -4.59 -1.21
CA ASP A 36 -19.60 -3.25 -0.64
C ASP A 36 -18.42 -2.38 -1.09
N THR A 37 -18.48 -1.10 -0.77
CA THR A 37 -17.43 -0.12 -0.98
C THR A 37 -16.70 0.16 0.33
N HIS A 38 -15.39 -0.04 0.31
CA HIS A 38 -14.52 0.08 1.46
C HIS A 38 -13.64 1.31 1.38
N ARG A 39 -13.34 1.89 2.53
CA ARG A 39 -12.37 2.96 2.70
C ARG A 39 -11.04 2.33 3.11
N VAL A 40 -10.01 2.47 2.27
CA VAL A 40 -8.66 2.01 2.55
C VAL A 40 -7.72 3.19 2.69
N THR A 41 -6.91 3.21 3.74
CA THR A 41 -5.93 4.26 3.99
C THR A 41 -4.56 3.66 4.34
N LEU A 42 -3.51 4.40 4.00
CA LEU A 42 -2.17 4.23 4.54
C LEU A 42 -1.78 5.56 5.17
N ASP A 43 -1.47 5.56 6.46
CA ASP A 43 -0.97 6.72 7.19
C ASP A 43 0.17 6.30 8.11
N ALA A 44 1.32 6.97 8.02
CA ALA A 44 2.51 6.70 8.82
C ALA A 44 2.83 5.19 8.86
N ASP A 45 2.84 4.54 7.68
CA ASP A 45 3.04 3.10 7.49
C ASP A 45 1.95 2.16 8.02
N HIS A 46 0.86 2.68 8.56
CA HIS A 46 -0.26 1.89 9.06
C HIS A 46 -1.37 1.77 8.02
N TRP A 47 -1.64 0.53 7.62
CA TRP A 47 -2.81 0.22 6.82
C TRP A 47 -4.08 0.23 7.67
N HIS A 48 -5.16 0.75 7.10
CA HIS A 48 -6.50 0.60 7.66
C HIS A 48 -7.51 0.35 6.56
N CYS A 49 -8.47 -0.54 6.83
CA CYS A 49 -9.59 -0.80 5.96
C CYS A 49 -10.85 -0.99 6.79
N ASN A 50 -11.95 -0.34 6.43
CA ASN A 50 -13.22 -0.45 7.17
C ASN A 50 -14.02 -1.74 6.88
N CYS A 51 -13.40 -2.78 6.33
CA CYS A 51 -14.06 -4.06 6.10
C CYS A 51 -13.96 -4.96 7.34
N HIS A 52 -14.96 -5.80 7.57
CA HIS A 52 -15.01 -6.71 8.73
C HIS A 52 -13.79 -7.62 8.88
N TYR A 53 -13.20 -8.07 7.77
CA TYR A 53 -12.03 -8.95 7.84
C TYR A 53 -10.80 -8.23 8.44
N PHE A 54 -10.65 -6.94 8.17
CA PHE A 54 -9.55 -6.13 8.70
C PHE A 54 -9.62 -5.98 10.22
N GLU A 55 -10.82 -5.81 10.79
CA GLU A 55 -11.00 -5.67 12.24
C GLU A 55 -10.47 -6.88 13.03
N THR A 56 -10.44 -8.06 12.41
CA THR A 56 -9.97 -9.30 13.05
C THR A 56 -8.51 -9.60 12.75
N TRP A 57 -8.05 -9.34 11.53
CA TRP A 57 -6.74 -9.81 11.05
C TRP A 57 -5.71 -8.70 10.82
N SER A 58 -6.11 -7.44 10.99
CA SER A 58 -5.30 -6.27 10.64
C SER A 58 -4.78 -6.30 9.19
N SER A 59 -5.48 -7.03 8.32
CA SER A 59 -5.19 -7.19 6.90
C SER A 59 -6.47 -7.63 6.18
N CYS A 60 -6.55 -7.42 4.86
CA CYS A 60 -7.69 -7.86 4.04
C CYS A 60 -7.32 -7.89 2.56
N VAL A 61 -8.21 -8.45 1.73
CA VAL A 61 -8.03 -8.48 0.26
C VAL A 61 -7.85 -7.09 -0.34
N HIS A 62 -8.47 -6.05 0.23
CA HIS A 62 -8.36 -4.67 -0.28
C HIS A 62 -6.94 -4.11 -0.09
N ILE A 63 -6.37 -4.27 1.11
CA ILE A 63 -4.99 -3.89 1.40
C ILE A 63 -4.01 -4.73 0.57
N LEU A 64 -4.20 -6.06 0.54
CA LEU A 64 -3.36 -6.95 -0.26
C LEU A 64 -3.38 -6.58 -1.75
N THR A 65 -4.52 -6.13 -2.27
CA THR A 65 -4.63 -5.66 -3.66
C THR A 65 -3.81 -4.39 -3.87
N LEU A 66 -3.93 -3.38 -2.98
CA LEU A 66 -3.14 -2.15 -3.10
C LEU A 66 -1.64 -2.42 -2.95
N GLN A 67 -1.24 -3.29 -2.03
CA GLN A 67 0.15 -3.71 -1.88
C GLN A 67 0.69 -4.39 -3.15
N LYS A 68 -0.11 -5.22 -3.83
CA LYS A 68 0.26 -5.84 -5.11
C LYS A 68 0.34 -4.85 -6.27
N VAL A 69 -0.59 -3.89 -6.33
CA VAL A 69 -0.63 -2.87 -7.39
C VAL A 69 0.52 -1.88 -7.26
N LEU A 70 0.82 -1.44 -6.03
CA LEU A 70 1.81 -0.40 -5.77
C LEU A 70 3.22 -0.96 -5.59
N GLY A 71 3.35 -2.16 -5.02
CA GLY A 71 4.62 -2.87 -4.87
C GLY A 71 5.71 -1.99 -4.26
N GLN A 72 6.83 -1.86 -4.97
CA GLN A 72 8.00 -1.08 -4.55
C GLN A 72 7.75 0.42 -4.37
N MET A 73 6.62 0.95 -4.86
CA MET A 73 6.28 2.37 -4.68
C MET A 73 5.80 2.68 -3.25
N LEU A 74 5.55 1.66 -2.43
CA LEU A 74 5.23 1.79 -1.02
C LEU A 74 6.50 1.77 -0.15
N PRO A 75 6.49 2.37 1.05
CA PRO A 75 7.56 2.16 2.02
C PRO A 75 7.65 0.67 2.39
N GLU A 76 8.85 0.18 2.72
CA GLU A 76 9.12 -1.24 2.97
C GLU A 76 8.19 -1.85 4.04
N SER A 77 7.92 -1.09 5.09
CA SER A 77 6.97 -1.41 6.18
C SER A 77 5.53 -1.61 5.70
N ALA A 78 5.12 -0.94 4.63
CA ALA A 78 3.78 -1.00 4.07
C ALA A 78 3.63 -2.01 2.93
N GLN A 79 4.71 -2.66 2.48
CA GLN A 79 4.67 -3.68 1.44
C GLN A 79 4.16 -5.02 2.00
N THR A 80 3.50 -5.85 1.18
CA THR A 80 3.28 -7.24 1.57
C THR A 80 4.65 -7.91 1.59
N SER A 81 5.05 -8.44 2.75
CA SER A 81 6.16 -9.38 2.74
C SER A 81 5.69 -10.73 2.20
N LEU A 82 5.80 -10.91 0.88
CA LEU A 82 5.57 -12.20 0.24
C LEU A 82 6.74 -13.18 0.53
N PHE A 83 7.81 -12.72 1.18
CA PHE A 83 9.04 -13.47 1.42
C PHE A 83 9.57 -13.42 2.87
N ALA A 84 8.96 -12.67 3.80
CA ALA A 84 9.38 -12.76 5.19
C ALA A 84 8.79 -14.03 5.82
N PRO A 85 9.59 -14.81 6.57
CA PRO A 85 9.02 -15.71 7.54
C PRO A 85 8.09 -14.90 8.46
N PRO A 86 6.99 -15.49 8.98
CA PRO A 86 6.14 -14.80 9.93
C PRO A 86 7.02 -14.22 11.02
N VAL A 87 7.02 -12.88 11.14
CA VAL A 87 7.71 -12.20 12.24
C VAL A 87 7.14 -12.82 13.50
N ALA A 88 7.98 -13.56 14.21
CA ALA A 88 7.62 -14.14 15.48
C ALA A 88 7.13 -12.98 16.36
N VAL A 89 5.84 -12.99 16.65
CA VAL A 89 5.26 -12.19 17.72
C VAL A 89 5.96 -12.64 18.98
N THR A 90 7.03 -11.94 19.34
CA THR A 90 7.70 -12.14 20.62
C THR A 90 6.76 -11.56 21.66
N ALA A 91 5.95 -12.44 22.24
CA ALA A 91 5.30 -12.17 23.51
C ALA A 91 6.42 -11.93 24.52
N ASP A 92 6.66 -10.67 24.87
CA ASP A 92 7.41 -10.31 26.07
C ASP A 92 6.56 -10.73 27.27
N ALA A 93 6.82 -11.94 27.75
CA ALA A 93 6.39 -12.39 29.06
C ALA A 93 7.28 -11.73 30.12
N SER A 94 7.01 -10.46 30.43
CA SER A 94 7.50 -9.86 31.67
C SER A 94 6.65 -10.34 32.84
N THR A 95 7.06 -11.48 33.40
CA THR A 95 6.71 -11.88 34.77
C THR A 95 7.91 -11.56 35.66
N ALA A 96 7.80 -10.49 36.46
CA ALA A 96 8.69 -10.27 37.61
C ALA A 96 7.93 -9.43 38.65
N GLY A 97 7.60 -10.06 39.77
CA GLY A 97 6.90 -9.48 40.92
C GLY A 97 6.26 -10.56 41.77
#